data_AF-A0A4Q3SYE5-F1
#
_entry.id   AF-A0A4Q3SYE5-F1
#
_cell.length_a   1.000
_cell.length_b   1.000
_cell.length_c   1.000
_cell.angle_alpha   90.00
_cell.angle_beta   90.00
_cell.angle_gamma   90.00
#
_symmetry.space_group_name_H-M   'P 1'
#
loop_
_entity.id
_entity.type
_entity.pdbx_description
1 polymer ?
#
loop_
_entity_poly.entity_id
_entity_poly.type
_entity_poly.pdbx_seq_one_letter_code
_entity_poly.pdbx_strand_id
1 'polypeptide(L)'
;MNLPASIARKLYKMIAEDIALPASSMKSPVVQAMIEDGVIRKTQMGRTQALLRIADSGAFNRYLFNKLGIADLSEYVLGLEADQLTRSDLITISSNSKLRPVRTFKGFLVNSYEPINCQLNGNAFVVAPVPGSFVFIADFERFIPDPTITVVGIENPENFRFIEEQRYLFSHIKPVFVCRYPYSSDLVNWLVSIPNDYLHFGDFDFAGISIFQKEYYRLLGDKAKLFIPADTEQLLIKHGNRELYLKQGDIAGKLEVGDPQITALLQMFHKYKKVLEQEVFIRKQ
;
A
#
# COMPACT_ATOMS: atom_id res chain seq x y z
N MET A 1 3.94 -5.72 25.32
CA MET A 1 3.23 -7.02 25.32
C MET A 1 1.85 -6.76 24.71
N ASN A 2 1.44 -7.51 23.68
CA ASN A 2 0.19 -7.25 22.96
C ASN A 2 -0.92 -8.24 23.38
N LEU A 3 -2.17 -7.80 23.47
CA LEU A 3 -3.33 -8.64 23.82
C LEU A 3 -3.98 -9.22 22.55
N PRO A 4 -3.87 -10.53 22.27
CA PRO A 4 -4.44 -11.12 21.05
C PRO A 4 -5.97 -10.97 21.01
N ALA A 5 -6.52 -10.71 19.82
CA ALA A 5 -7.95 -10.47 19.64
C ALA A 5 -8.85 -11.62 20.15
N SER A 6 -8.42 -12.86 19.93
CA SER A 6 -9.13 -14.05 20.43
C SER A 6 -9.18 -14.15 21.95
N ILE A 7 -8.19 -13.59 22.64
CA ILE A 7 -8.12 -13.53 24.11
C ILE A 7 -8.91 -12.32 24.62
N ALA A 8 -8.78 -11.16 23.97
CA ALA A 8 -9.55 -9.96 24.31
C ALA A 8 -11.06 -10.23 24.32
N ARG A 9 -11.58 -10.91 23.30
CA ARG A 9 -13.00 -11.33 23.22
C ARG A 9 -13.41 -12.23 24.39
N LYS A 10 -12.55 -13.19 24.76
CA LYS A 10 -12.84 -14.11 25.86
C LYS A 10 -12.81 -13.40 27.21
N LEU A 11 -11.87 -12.48 27.42
CA LEU A 11 -11.82 -11.63 28.63
C LEU A 11 -13.04 -10.71 28.71
N TYR A 12 -13.45 -10.11 27.59
CA TYR A 12 -14.66 -9.30 27.54
C TYR A 12 -15.89 -10.12 27.92
N LYS A 13 -16.03 -11.32 27.35
CA LYS A 13 -17.10 -12.26 27.69
C LYS A 13 -17.10 -12.62 29.18
N MET A 14 -15.92 -12.86 29.78
CA MET A 14 -15.80 -13.15 31.21
C MET A 14 -16.30 -12.00 32.11
N ILE A 15 -16.12 -10.74 31.69
CA ILE A 15 -16.61 -9.57 32.45
C ILE A 15 -18.09 -9.33 32.20
N ALA A 16 -18.51 -9.31 30.93
CA ALA A 16 -19.87 -8.97 30.53
C ALA A 16 -20.90 -9.98 31.05
N GLU A 17 -20.52 -11.26 31.11
CA GLU A 17 -21.40 -12.35 31.54
C GLU A 17 -21.08 -12.86 32.97
N ASP A 18 -20.07 -12.29 33.65
CA ASP A 18 -19.51 -12.78 34.93
C ASP A 18 -19.27 -14.31 34.97
N ILE A 19 -18.67 -14.84 33.90
CA ILE A 19 -18.42 -16.27 33.73
C ILE A 19 -16.95 -16.65 33.95
N ALA A 20 -16.74 -17.92 34.32
CA ALA A 20 -15.42 -18.54 34.29
C ALA A 20 -15.21 -19.31 32.97
N LEU A 21 -13.99 -19.28 32.44
CA LEU A 21 -13.63 -20.00 31.20
C LEU A 21 -12.56 -21.07 31.45
N PRO A 22 -12.54 -22.17 30.66
CA PRO A 22 -11.51 -23.19 30.77
C PRO A 22 -10.11 -22.63 30.50
N ALA A 23 -9.14 -22.94 31.37
CA ALA A 23 -7.75 -22.50 31.21
C ALA A 23 -7.12 -23.00 29.89
N SER A 24 -7.57 -24.15 29.39
CA SER A 24 -7.17 -24.68 28.08
C SER A 24 -7.52 -23.75 26.91
N SER A 25 -8.58 -22.96 27.05
CA SER A 25 -9.06 -22.01 26.04
C SER A 25 -8.38 -20.63 26.10
N MET A 26 -7.58 -20.39 27.13
CA MET A 26 -6.98 -19.08 27.46
C MET A 26 -5.44 -19.13 27.48
N LYS A 27 -4.83 -20.01 26.67
CA LYS A 27 -3.38 -20.15 26.58
C LYS A 27 -2.75 -18.94 25.88
N SER A 28 -2.15 -18.05 26.66
CA SER A 28 -1.39 -16.91 26.14
C SER A 28 -0.40 -16.38 27.20
N PRO A 29 0.79 -15.89 26.80
CA PRO A 29 1.74 -15.29 27.75
C PRO A 29 1.16 -14.15 28.56
N VAL A 30 0.27 -13.34 27.97
CA VAL A 30 -0.40 -12.23 28.68
C VAL A 30 -1.39 -12.73 29.74
N VAL A 31 -2.09 -13.85 29.50
CA VAL A 31 -3.00 -14.45 30.49
C VAL A 31 -2.18 -15.07 31.62
N GLN A 32 -1.04 -15.66 31.31
CA GLN A 32 -0.13 -16.20 32.33
C GLN A 32 0.38 -15.09 33.26
N ALA A 33 0.80 -13.94 32.70
CA ALA A 33 1.17 -12.76 33.48
C ALA A 33 0.00 -12.25 34.35
N MET A 34 -1.23 -12.21 33.82
CA MET A 34 -2.42 -11.83 34.61
C MET A 34 -2.73 -12.79 35.76
N ILE A 35 -2.39 -14.08 35.62
CA ILE A 35 -2.52 -15.08 36.70
C ILE A 35 -1.44 -14.85 37.76
N GLU A 36 -0.19 -14.62 37.34
CA GLU A 36 0.95 -14.34 38.22
C GLU A 36 0.75 -13.04 39.01
N ASP A 37 0.21 -12.00 38.36
CA ASP A 37 -0.13 -10.71 38.96
C ASP A 37 -1.44 -10.76 39.78
N GLY A 38 -2.07 -11.94 39.91
CA GLY A 38 -3.25 -12.16 40.75
C GLY A 38 -4.57 -11.57 40.24
N VAL A 39 -4.58 -11.05 39.02
CA VAL A 39 -5.74 -10.41 38.38
C VAL A 39 -6.75 -11.45 37.89
N ILE A 40 -6.25 -12.58 37.40
CA ILE A 40 -7.04 -13.76 37.04
C ILE A 40 -6.77 -14.86 38.06
N ARG A 41 -7.83 -15.34 38.70
CA ARG A 41 -7.77 -16.51 39.58
C ARG A 41 -7.92 -17.79 38.77
N LYS A 42 -7.01 -18.72 39.00
CA LYS A 42 -7.07 -20.08 38.47
C LYS A 42 -7.57 -21.03 39.55
N THR A 43 -8.67 -21.72 39.30
CA THR A 43 -9.24 -22.73 40.21
C THR A 43 -9.15 -24.10 39.56
N GLN A 44 -8.51 -25.04 40.25
CA GLN A 44 -8.41 -26.42 39.81
C GLN A 44 -9.74 -27.14 40.09
N MET A 45 -10.35 -27.75 39.07
CA MET A 45 -11.62 -28.50 39.20
C MET A 45 -11.43 -30.02 39.19
N GLY A 46 -10.25 -30.50 38.81
CA GLY A 46 -9.92 -31.93 38.79
C GLY A 46 -8.46 -32.15 38.39
N ARG A 47 -8.10 -33.39 38.02
CA ARG A 47 -6.70 -33.77 37.73
C ARG A 47 -6.12 -33.03 36.51
N THR A 48 -6.95 -32.67 35.54
CA THR A 48 -6.55 -32.01 34.28
C THR A 48 -7.30 -30.72 33.97
N GLN A 49 -8.40 -30.43 34.67
CA GLN A 49 -9.27 -29.29 34.37
C GLN A 49 -9.05 -28.13 35.35
N ALA A 50 -8.93 -26.93 34.80
CA ALA A 50 -8.85 -25.69 35.55
C ALA A 50 -9.72 -24.62 34.89
N LEU A 51 -10.38 -23.80 35.71
CA LEU A 51 -11.13 -22.63 35.29
C LEU A 51 -10.37 -21.36 35.65
N LEU A 52 -10.56 -20.34 34.82
CA LEU A 52 -10.07 -18.99 35.05
C LEU A 52 -11.26 -18.07 35.31
N ARG A 53 -11.15 -17.23 36.33
CA ARG A 53 -12.12 -16.19 36.65
C ARG A 53 -11.41 -14.87 36.91
N ILE A 54 -12.01 -13.76 36.48
CA ILE A 54 -11.53 -12.43 36.84
C ILE A 54 -11.91 -12.19 38.30
N ALA A 55 -10.91 -11.90 39.14
CA ALA A 55 -11.10 -11.85 40.59
C ALA A 55 -11.82 -10.57 41.05
N ASP A 56 -11.47 -9.45 40.42
CA ASP A 56 -12.02 -8.13 40.68
C ASP A 56 -11.98 -7.35 39.37
N SER A 57 -13.15 -6.92 38.88
CA SER A 57 -13.28 -6.19 37.61
C SER A 57 -12.58 -4.84 37.68
N GLY A 58 -12.58 -4.18 38.83
CA GLY A 58 -11.87 -2.91 39.04
C GLY A 58 -10.35 -3.04 38.92
N ALA A 59 -9.76 -4.03 39.59
CA ALA A 59 -8.34 -4.35 39.53
C ALA A 59 -7.93 -4.82 38.13
N PHE A 60 -8.79 -5.59 37.48
CA PHE A 60 -8.58 -6.02 36.09
C PHE A 60 -8.56 -4.84 35.12
N ASN A 61 -9.51 -3.90 35.22
CA ASN A 61 -9.51 -2.70 34.38
C ASN A 61 -8.28 -1.82 34.64
N ARG A 62 -7.88 -1.64 35.90
CA ARG A 62 -6.62 -0.95 36.24
C ARG A 62 -5.39 -1.65 35.67
N TYR A 63 -5.38 -2.98 35.66
CA TYR A 63 -4.30 -3.77 35.07
C TYR A 63 -4.20 -3.54 33.56
N LEU A 64 -5.34 -3.63 32.86
CA LEU A 64 -5.43 -3.37 31.43
C LEU A 64 -4.92 -1.96 31.09
N PHE A 65 -5.33 -0.95 31.85
CA PHE A 65 -4.89 0.42 31.65
C PHE A 65 -3.38 0.57 31.87
N ASN A 66 -2.86 0.13 33.02
CA ASN A 66 -1.47 0.36 33.42
C ASN A 66 -0.44 -0.49 32.65
N LYS A 67 -0.77 -1.75 32.32
CA LYS A 67 0.17 -2.70 31.71
C LYS A 67 0.01 -2.83 30.20
N LEU A 68 -1.21 -2.61 29.68
CA LEU A 68 -1.53 -2.79 28.26
C LEU A 68 -2.00 -1.50 27.58
N GLY A 69 -2.21 -0.41 28.32
CA GLY A 69 -2.71 0.85 27.76
C GLY A 69 -4.15 0.79 27.28
N ILE A 70 -4.94 -0.18 27.76
CA ILE A 70 -6.33 -0.39 27.37
C ILE A 70 -7.23 0.24 28.43
N ALA A 71 -7.89 1.34 28.09
CA ALA A 71 -8.78 2.08 29.01
C ALA A 71 -10.16 1.39 29.16
N ASP A 72 -10.72 0.93 28.03
CA ASP A 72 -11.98 0.20 28.00
C ASP A 72 -11.83 -1.08 27.15
N LEU A 73 -12.12 -2.24 27.75
CA LEU A 73 -12.00 -3.52 27.05
C LEU A 73 -13.09 -3.73 26.00
N SER A 74 -14.29 -3.20 26.23
CA SER A 74 -15.41 -3.29 25.30
C SER A 74 -15.13 -2.50 24.03
N GLU A 75 -14.66 -1.27 24.17
CA GLU A 75 -14.26 -0.43 23.03
C GLU A 75 -13.02 -0.98 22.33
N TYR A 76 -12.07 -1.54 23.09
CA TYR A 76 -10.92 -2.23 22.51
C TYR A 76 -11.36 -3.42 21.64
N VAL A 77 -12.31 -4.24 22.10
CA VAL A 77 -12.85 -5.35 21.30
C VAL A 77 -13.61 -4.86 20.07
N LEU A 78 -14.43 -3.81 20.19
CA LEU A 78 -15.13 -3.20 19.05
C LEU A 78 -14.14 -2.64 18.01
N GLY A 79 -13.08 -1.96 18.46
CA GLY A 79 -12.01 -1.45 17.59
C GLY A 79 -11.15 -2.55 16.94
N LEU A 80 -11.17 -3.77 17.49
CA LEU A 80 -10.55 -4.92 16.83
C LEU A 80 -11.40 -5.46 15.67
N GLU A 81 -12.71 -5.22 15.68
CA GLU A 81 -13.73 -5.71 14.73
C GLU A 81 -14.07 -4.71 13.61
N ALA A 82 -13.86 -3.41 13.83
CA ALA A 82 -14.09 -2.38 12.82
C ALA A 82 -12.88 -2.22 11.88
N ASP A 83 -13.02 -2.66 10.64
CA ASP A 83 -11.98 -2.63 9.59
C ASP A 83 -11.63 -1.22 9.07
N GLN A 84 -12.17 -0.15 9.69
CA GLN A 84 -12.09 1.24 9.16
C GLN A 84 -12.08 2.34 10.25
N LEU A 85 -11.24 2.24 11.28
CA LEU A 85 -11.05 3.37 12.21
C LEU A 85 -9.83 4.21 11.83
N THR A 86 -9.98 5.53 11.91
CA THR A 86 -8.89 6.49 11.72
C THR A 86 -8.04 6.60 12.99
N ARG A 87 -6.82 7.14 12.88
CA ARG A 87 -5.93 7.33 14.05
C ARG A 87 -6.51 8.27 15.10
N SER A 88 -7.39 9.19 14.71
CA SER A 88 -8.10 10.09 15.61
C SER A 88 -9.08 9.32 16.50
N ASP A 89 -9.77 8.32 15.93
CA ASP A 89 -10.68 7.44 16.67
C ASP A 89 -9.89 6.57 17.67
N LEU A 90 -8.70 6.08 17.28
CA LEU A 90 -7.82 5.30 18.16
C LEU A 90 -7.24 6.08 19.35
N ILE A 91 -7.04 7.40 19.21
CA ILE A 91 -6.58 8.27 20.31
C ILE A 91 -7.71 8.54 21.31
N THR A 92 -8.95 8.59 20.83
CA THR A 92 -10.14 8.80 21.67
C THR A 92 -10.46 7.54 22.48
N ILE A 93 -10.22 6.36 21.90
CA ILE A 93 -10.49 5.03 22.50
C ILE A 93 -9.30 4.50 23.34
N SER A 94 -8.08 4.98 23.09
CA SER A 94 -6.92 4.62 23.90
C SER A 94 -5.92 5.78 23.96
N SER A 95 -5.48 6.14 25.17
CA SER A 95 -4.43 7.16 25.39
C SER A 95 -3.06 6.77 24.81
N ASN A 96 -2.98 5.68 24.03
CA ASN A 96 -1.75 5.17 23.44
C ASN A 96 -1.98 4.81 21.97
N SER A 97 -1.56 5.73 21.09
CA SER A 97 -1.55 5.62 19.61
C SER A 97 -0.74 4.45 19.02
N LYS A 98 -0.39 3.44 19.82
CA LYS A 98 0.53 2.34 19.51
C LYS A 98 -0.12 0.96 19.45
N LEU A 99 -1.43 0.84 19.67
CA LEU A 99 -2.08 -0.48 19.75
C LEU A 99 -2.39 -1.12 18.37
N ARG A 100 -2.50 -0.34 17.30
CA ARG A 100 -2.46 -0.81 15.90
C ARG A 100 -1.82 0.27 15.02
N PRO A 101 -0.87 -0.05 14.13
CA PRO A 101 -0.43 0.89 13.11
C PRO A 101 -1.54 1.06 12.07
N VAL A 102 -2.50 1.96 12.32
CA VAL A 102 -3.39 2.44 11.26
C VAL A 102 -2.56 3.33 10.37
N ARG A 103 -2.35 2.89 9.13
CA ARG A 103 -1.66 3.67 8.11
C ARG A 103 -2.52 4.90 7.80
N THR A 104 -2.13 6.03 8.37
CA THR A 104 -2.86 7.31 8.26
C THR A 104 -2.61 8.04 6.97
N PHE A 105 -1.47 7.76 6.33
CA PHE A 105 -1.10 8.36 5.05
C PHE A 105 -1.08 7.26 3.99
N LYS A 106 -2.27 7.02 3.43
CA LYS A 106 -2.51 6.14 2.29
C LYS A 106 -2.93 7.01 1.10
N GLY A 107 -2.66 6.55 -0.11
CA GLY A 107 -2.91 7.30 -1.34
C GLY A 107 -1.67 7.51 -2.19
N PHE A 108 -1.88 8.20 -3.30
CA PHE A 108 -0.86 8.52 -4.30
C PHE A 108 -1.11 9.88 -4.92
N LEU A 109 -0.08 10.39 -5.61
CA LEU A 109 -0.15 11.65 -6.33
C LEU A 109 -0.74 11.44 -7.73
N VAL A 110 -1.58 12.39 -8.14
CA VAL A 110 -2.21 12.46 -9.45
C VAL A 110 -1.89 13.80 -10.09
N ASN A 111 -1.56 13.76 -11.39
CA ASN A 111 -1.25 14.94 -12.19
C ASN A 111 -1.97 14.88 -13.55
N SER A 112 -2.21 16.03 -14.17
CA SER A 112 -2.77 16.14 -15.52
C SER A 112 -2.42 17.50 -16.13
N TYR A 113 -2.29 17.55 -17.46
CA TYR A 113 -2.14 18.80 -18.21
C TYR A 113 -3.49 19.41 -18.63
N GLU A 114 -4.56 18.60 -18.58
CA GLU A 114 -5.94 19.00 -18.89
C GLU A 114 -6.87 18.59 -17.74
N PRO A 115 -8.00 19.30 -17.52
CA PRO A 115 -8.99 18.89 -16.54
C PRO A 115 -9.54 17.49 -16.83
N ILE A 116 -9.43 16.60 -15.85
CA ILE A 116 -9.97 15.23 -15.92
C ILE A 116 -11.18 15.11 -15.00
N ASN A 117 -12.33 14.78 -15.57
CA ASN A 117 -13.53 14.48 -14.81
C ASN A 117 -13.41 13.10 -14.16
N CYS A 118 -13.67 13.05 -12.87
CA CYS A 118 -13.60 11.87 -12.03
C CYS A 118 -14.76 11.86 -11.02
N GLN A 119 -14.83 10.80 -10.23
CA GLN A 119 -15.63 10.69 -9.02
C GLN A 119 -14.71 10.41 -7.83
N LEU A 120 -14.97 11.05 -6.69
CA LEU A 120 -14.29 10.75 -5.42
C LEU A 120 -15.34 10.61 -4.32
N ASN A 121 -15.36 9.44 -3.67
CA ASN A 121 -16.32 9.14 -2.60
C ASN A 121 -17.80 9.34 -3.03
N GLY A 122 -18.12 9.08 -4.29
CA GLY A 122 -19.47 9.27 -4.84
C GLY A 122 -19.73 10.66 -5.41
N ASN A 123 -18.88 11.65 -5.15
CA ASN A 123 -19.06 13.03 -5.58
C ASN A 123 -18.31 13.32 -6.89
N ALA A 124 -18.86 14.20 -7.72
CA ALA A 124 -18.15 14.71 -8.89
C ALA A 124 -16.85 15.42 -8.45
N PHE A 125 -15.75 15.08 -9.10
CA PHE A 125 -14.42 15.57 -8.77
C PHE A 125 -13.64 15.85 -10.05
N VAL A 126 -12.85 16.92 -10.08
CA VAL A 126 -12.03 17.28 -11.25
C VAL A 126 -10.57 17.34 -10.84
N VAL A 127 -9.73 16.56 -11.51
CA VAL A 127 -8.27 16.67 -11.41
C VAL A 127 -7.81 17.74 -12.39
N ALA A 128 -7.38 18.89 -11.86
CA ALA A 128 -6.83 20.00 -12.63
C ALA A 128 -5.76 20.74 -11.81
N PRO A 129 -4.63 20.09 -11.49
CA PRO A 129 -3.54 20.75 -10.79
C PRO A 129 -2.96 21.89 -11.64
N VAL A 130 -2.52 22.96 -10.98
CA VAL A 130 -1.73 24.01 -11.64
C VAL A 130 -0.26 23.55 -11.77
N PRO A 131 0.50 24.02 -12.77
CA PRO A 131 1.92 23.69 -12.90
C PRO A 131 2.69 23.91 -11.58
N GLY A 132 3.49 22.91 -11.19
CA GLY A 132 4.19 22.89 -9.90
C GLY A 132 3.38 22.34 -8.72
N SER A 133 2.15 21.90 -8.94
CA SER A 133 1.31 21.23 -7.93
C SER A 133 0.85 19.85 -8.40
N PHE A 134 0.42 19.03 -7.45
CA PHE A 134 -0.14 17.70 -7.68
C PHE A 134 -1.32 17.50 -6.73
N VAL A 135 -2.25 16.61 -7.10
CA VAL A 135 -3.38 16.25 -6.24
C VAL A 135 -3.04 14.94 -5.52
N PHE A 136 -3.04 14.95 -4.18
CA PHE A 136 -2.92 13.72 -3.41
C PHE A 136 -4.31 13.13 -3.14
N ILE A 137 -4.53 11.88 -3.56
CA ILE A 137 -5.80 11.18 -3.38
C ILE A 137 -5.68 10.23 -2.20
N ALA A 138 -6.15 10.66 -1.02
CA ALA A 138 -6.10 9.86 0.20
C ALA A 138 -7.15 8.72 0.21
N ASP A 139 -8.37 9.01 -0.21
CA ASP A 139 -9.47 8.04 -0.31
C ASP A 139 -9.49 7.39 -1.71
N PHE A 140 -8.35 6.85 -2.11
CA PHE A 140 -8.16 6.32 -3.45
C PHE A 140 -9.08 5.13 -3.75
N GLU A 141 -9.55 4.39 -2.75
CA GLU A 141 -10.42 3.23 -2.95
C GLU A 141 -11.76 3.59 -3.60
N ARG A 142 -12.14 4.87 -3.60
CA ARG A 142 -13.36 5.40 -4.23
C ARG A 142 -13.05 6.52 -5.22
N PHE A 143 -11.84 6.57 -5.74
CA PHE A 143 -11.44 7.48 -6.81
C PHE A 143 -11.64 6.78 -8.17
N ILE A 144 -12.53 7.32 -9.00
CA ILE A 144 -12.93 6.69 -10.27
C ILE A 144 -12.78 7.72 -11.39
N PRO A 145 -11.76 7.58 -12.27
CA PRO A 145 -11.65 8.39 -13.48
C PRO A 145 -12.75 8.05 -14.48
N ASP A 146 -13.01 8.95 -15.43
CA ASP A 146 -13.85 8.63 -16.59
C ASP A 146 -13.30 7.39 -17.34
N PRO A 147 -14.15 6.44 -17.80
CA PRO A 147 -13.71 5.20 -18.45
C PRO A 147 -12.87 5.40 -19.73
N THR A 148 -12.97 6.55 -20.39
CA THR A 148 -12.20 6.88 -21.60
C THR A 148 -10.75 7.31 -21.31
N ILE A 149 -10.40 7.48 -20.04
CA ILE A 149 -9.07 7.92 -19.60
C ILE A 149 -8.11 6.74 -19.56
N THR A 150 -6.90 6.94 -20.08
CA THR A 150 -5.78 6.02 -19.87
C THR A 150 -4.98 6.47 -18.65
N VAL A 151 -4.69 5.56 -17.73
CA VAL A 151 -3.86 5.88 -16.56
C VAL A 151 -2.40 5.65 -16.93
N VAL A 152 -1.57 6.69 -16.83
CA VAL A 152 -0.13 6.62 -17.10
C VAL A 152 0.64 6.61 -15.79
N GLY A 153 1.27 5.50 -15.46
CA GLY A 153 2.13 5.39 -14.29
C GLY A 153 3.53 5.89 -14.59
N ILE A 154 3.92 7.00 -13.95
CA ILE A 154 5.28 7.54 -14.06
C ILE A 154 6.08 7.12 -12.83
N GLU A 155 7.21 6.45 -13.07
CA GLU A 155 8.10 5.99 -12.01
C GLU A 155 8.94 7.14 -11.42
N ASN A 156 9.58 7.93 -12.27
CA ASN A 156 10.50 8.98 -11.84
C ASN A 156 9.75 10.25 -11.38
N PRO A 157 10.01 10.76 -10.16
CA PRO A 157 9.35 11.97 -9.66
C PRO A 157 9.62 13.24 -10.47
N GLU A 158 10.79 13.39 -11.09
CA GLU A 158 11.12 14.54 -11.95
C GLU A 158 10.31 14.49 -13.24
N ASN A 159 10.19 13.31 -13.87
CA ASN A 159 9.29 13.11 -15.01
C ASN A 159 7.82 13.37 -14.63
N PHE A 160 7.40 12.97 -13.42
CA PHE A 160 6.03 13.22 -12.95
C PHE A 160 5.76 14.70 -12.67
N ARG A 161 6.79 15.45 -12.27
CA ARG A 161 6.72 16.90 -12.09
C ARG A 161 6.61 17.63 -13.43
N PHE A 162 7.36 17.18 -14.42
CA PHE A 162 7.50 17.84 -15.73
C PHE A 162 6.74 17.10 -16.84
N ILE A 163 5.47 16.78 -16.59
CA ILE A 163 4.63 16.07 -17.57
C ILE A 163 4.34 16.89 -18.83
N GLU A 164 4.34 18.23 -18.73
CA GLU A 164 4.09 19.12 -19.87
C GLU A 164 5.25 19.05 -20.88
N GLU A 165 6.48 19.00 -20.40
CA GLU A 165 7.71 18.81 -21.19
C GLU A 165 7.77 17.42 -21.88
N GLN A 166 6.85 16.53 -21.53
CA GLN A 166 6.70 15.17 -22.06
C GLN A 166 5.37 14.96 -22.78
N ARG A 167 4.53 16.00 -22.91
CA ARG A 167 3.18 15.91 -23.50
C ARG A 167 3.17 15.31 -24.91
N TYR A 168 4.25 15.55 -25.66
CA TYR A 168 4.42 15.01 -27.02
C TYR A 168 4.33 13.47 -27.08
N LEU A 169 4.70 12.77 -26.01
CA LEU A 169 4.67 11.31 -25.92
C LEU A 169 3.24 10.73 -25.88
N PHE A 170 2.30 11.48 -25.31
CA PHE A 170 0.96 11.00 -24.99
C PHE A 170 -0.15 11.68 -25.81
N SER A 171 0.22 12.31 -26.93
CA SER A 171 -0.69 13.04 -27.82
C SER A 171 -1.80 12.20 -28.47
N HIS A 172 -1.66 10.88 -28.43
CA HIS A 172 -2.58 9.90 -29.03
C HIS A 172 -3.61 9.34 -28.03
N ILE A 173 -3.56 9.76 -26.76
CA ILE A 173 -4.47 9.32 -25.69
C ILE A 173 -4.93 10.52 -24.86
N LYS A 174 -5.89 10.27 -23.96
CA LYS A 174 -6.25 11.21 -22.88
C LYS A 174 -5.71 10.66 -21.54
N PRO A 175 -4.52 11.10 -21.09
CA PRO A 175 -3.86 10.54 -19.93
C PRO A 175 -4.28 11.23 -18.63
N VAL A 176 -4.34 10.43 -17.56
CA VAL A 176 -4.14 10.92 -16.19
C VAL A 176 -2.85 10.31 -15.67
N PHE A 177 -1.99 11.11 -15.06
CA PHE A 177 -0.69 10.65 -14.59
C PHE A 177 -0.77 10.30 -13.11
N VAL A 178 -0.17 9.17 -12.75
CA VAL A 178 -0.02 8.73 -11.36
C VAL A 178 1.44 8.43 -11.07
N CYS A 179 1.90 8.77 -9.88
CA CYS A 179 3.29 8.55 -9.49
C CYS A 179 3.43 7.24 -8.69
N ARG A 180 4.52 6.50 -8.90
CA ARG A 180 4.90 5.37 -8.03
C ARG A 180 5.13 5.80 -6.57
N TYR A 181 5.34 7.09 -6.31
CA TYR A 181 5.48 7.67 -4.98
C TYR A 181 4.11 8.01 -4.33
N PRO A 182 3.91 7.72 -3.02
CA PRO A 182 4.84 7.02 -2.13
C PRO A 182 4.88 5.52 -2.43
N TYR A 183 6.06 4.91 -2.32
CA TYR A 183 6.28 3.47 -2.56
C TYR A 183 5.42 2.61 -1.63
N SER A 184 4.22 2.29 -2.10
CA SER A 184 3.19 1.55 -1.36
C SER A 184 2.33 0.77 -2.34
N SER A 185 1.57 -0.20 -1.83
CA SER A 185 0.65 -0.99 -2.63
C SER A 185 -0.63 -0.25 -3.03
N ASP A 186 -0.84 0.98 -2.56
CA ASP A 186 -2.10 1.73 -2.78
C ASP A 186 -2.39 1.95 -4.25
N LEU A 187 -1.39 2.41 -5.00
CA LEU A 187 -1.55 2.67 -6.43
C LEU A 187 -1.95 1.39 -7.17
N VAL A 188 -1.25 0.29 -6.91
CA VAL A 188 -1.52 -0.99 -7.59
C VAL A 188 -2.89 -1.54 -7.18
N ASN A 189 -3.26 -1.47 -5.90
CA ASN A 189 -4.58 -1.87 -5.42
C ASN A 189 -5.69 -1.06 -6.09
N TRP A 190 -5.49 0.25 -6.24
CA TRP A 190 -6.41 1.12 -6.97
C TRP A 190 -6.50 0.75 -8.45
N LEU A 191 -5.36 0.53 -9.11
CA LEU A 191 -5.32 0.12 -10.51
C LEU A 191 -6.06 -1.20 -10.74
N VAL A 192 -6.00 -2.16 -9.81
CA VAL A 192 -6.79 -3.41 -9.88
C VAL A 192 -8.30 -3.14 -9.78
N SER A 193 -8.71 -2.11 -9.04
CA SER A 193 -10.12 -1.83 -8.76
C SER A 193 -10.89 -1.12 -9.88
N ILE A 194 -10.19 -0.39 -10.76
CA ILE A 194 -10.80 0.39 -11.85
C ILE A 194 -10.75 -0.36 -13.19
N PRO A 195 -11.58 -0.03 -14.19
CA PRO A 195 -11.49 -0.66 -15.51
C PRO A 195 -10.47 -0.01 -16.46
N ASN A 196 -10.02 1.23 -16.20
CA ASN A 196 -9.20 2.03 -17.11
C ASN A 196 -7.85 1.39 -17.48
N ASP A 197 -7.50 1.32 -18.77
CA ASP A 197 -6.19 0.84 -19.22
C ASP A 197 -5.03 1.53 -18.50
N TYR A 198 -3.99 0.74 -18.19
CA TYR A 198 -2.78 1.21 -17.53
C TYR A 198 -1.58 1.15 -18.46
N LEU A 199 -0.94 2.30 -18.62
CA LEU A 199 0.26 2.46 -19.41
C LEU A 199 1.43 2.79 -18.47
N HIS A 200 2.36 1.85 -18.32
CA HIS A 200 3.51 2.02 -17.44
C HIS A 200 4.65 2.72 -18.18
N PHE A 201 5.09 3.86 -17.65
CA PHE A 201 6.22 4.62 -18.15
C PHE A 201 7.25 4.73 -17.03
N GLY A 202 8.30 3.92 -17.09
CA GLY A 202 9.38 3.88 -16.13
C GLY A 202 10.75 3.96 -16.80
N ASP A 203 11.79 3.63 -16.06
CA ASP A 203 13.15 3.58 -16.59
C ASP A 203 13.30 2.44 -17.61
N PHE A 204 14.04 2.70 -18.68
CA PHE A 204 14.38 1.72 -19.70
C PHE A 204 15.69 1.03 -19.31
N ASP A 205 15.64 0.28 -18.22
CA ASP A 205 16.71 -0.59 -17.75
C ASP A 205 16.17 -1.96 -17.30
N PHE A 206 17.02 -2.84 -16.80
CA PHE A 206 16.57 -4.16 -16.36
C PHE A 206 15.74 -4.09 -15.06
N ALA A 207 16.00 -3.12 -14.20
CA ALA A 207 15.29 -2.93 -12.95
C ALA A 207 13.85 -2.42 -13.18
N GLY A 208 13.68 -1.40 -14.02
CA GLY A 208 12.39 -0.85 -14.45
C GLY A 208 11.51 -1.90 -15.12
N ILE A 209 12.08 -2.71 -16.03
CA ILE A 209 11.34 -3.87 -16.59
C ILE A 209 10.93 -4.85 -15.49
N SER A 210 11.82 -5.14 -14.52
CA SER A 210 11.50 -6.05 -13.42
C SER A 210 10.37 -5.51 -12.53
N ILE A 211 10.35 -4.21 -12.28
CA ILE A 211 9.29 -3.52 -11.52
C ILE A 211 7.97 -3.62 -12.27
N PHE A 212 7.95 -3.27 -13.56
CA PHE A 212 6.76 -3.42 -14.40
C PHE A 212 6.20 -4.84 -14.32
N GLN A 213 7.02 -5.86 -14.56
CA GLN A 213 6.59 -7.25 -14.58
C GLN A 213 6.06 -7.72 -13.23
N LYS A 214 6.81 -7.49 -12.14
CA LYS A 214 6.52 -8.05 -10.82
C LYS A 214 5.42 -7.30 -10.07
N GLU A 215 5.41 -5.96 -10.17
CA GLU A 215 4.51 -5.11 -9.38
C GLU A 215 3.22 -4.77 -10.13
N TYR A 216 3.27 -4.64 -11.46
CA TYR A 216 2.12 -4.19 -12.25
C TYR A 216 1.53 -5.29 -13.13
N TYR A 217 2.30 -5.81 -14.09
CA TYR A 217 1.79 -6.77 -15.08
C TYR A 217 1.26 -8.05 -14.44
N ARG A 218 1.96 -8.58 -13.42
CA ARG A 218 1.50 -9.76 -12.68
C ARG A 218 0.10 -9.60 -12.07
N LEU A 219 -0.29 -8.40 -11.67
CA LEU A 219 -1.55 -8.11 -10.99
C LEU A 219 -2.63 -7.57 -11.93
N LEU A 220 -2.24 -6.86 -12.98
CA LEU A 220 -3.14 -6.19 -13.92
C LEU A 220 -3.35 -6.98 -15.22
N GLY A 221 -2.45 -7.89 -15.58
CA GLY A 221 -2.50 -8.66 -16.83
C GLY A 221 -2.52 -7.76 -18.07
N ASP A 222 -3.35 -8.12 -19.05
CA ASP A 222 -3.45 -7.46 -20.37
C ASP A 222 -3.84 -5.98 -20.30
N LYS A 223 -4.41 -5.55 -19.17
CA LYS A 223 -4.73 -4.16 -18.87
C LYS A 223 -3.48 -3.28 -18.76
N ALA A 224 -2.35 -3.86 -18.37
CA ALA A 224 -1.08 -3.16 -18.19
C ALA A 224 -0.18 -3.34 -19.41
N LYS A 225 0.28 -2.21 -19.98
CA LYS A 225 1.24 -2.19 -21.08
C LYS A 225 2.47 -1.38 -20.70
N LEU A 226 3.65 -1.84 -21.09
CA LEU A 226 4.86 -1.04 -21.01
C LEU A 226 4.86 -0.02 -22.15
N PHE A 227 5.08 1.26 -21.83
CA PHE A 227 5.21 2.31 -22.83
C PHE A 227 6.65 2.44 -23.29
N ILE A 228 6.88 2.27 -24.59
CA ILE A 228 8.18 2.46 -25.22
C ILE A 228 8.04 3.52 -26.31
N PRO A 229 8.54 4.75 -26.09
CA PRO A 229 8.55 5.79 -27.12
C PRO A 229 9.31 5.38 -28.39
N ALA A 230 8.87 5.88 -29.55
CA ALA A 230 9.46 5.52 -30.84
C ALA A 230 10.92 5.98 -30.99
N ASP A 231 11.33 7.04 -30.30
CA ASP A 231 12.69 7.58 -30.29
C ASP A 231 13.62 6.91 -29.26
N THR A 232 13.15 5.87 -28.54
CA THR A 232 13.93 5.15 -27.51
C THR A 232 15.28 4.66 -28.01
N GLU A 233 15.37 4.04 -29.20
CA GLU A 233 16.66 3.52 -29.71
C GLU A 233 17.66 4.67 -29.96
N GLN A 234 17.18 5.79 -30.53
CA GLN A 234 18.03 6.95 -30.82
C GLN A 234 18.55 7.58 -29.53
N LEU A 235 17.68 7.73 -28.53
CA LEU A 235 18.04 8.26 -27.21
C LEU A 235 18.98 7.31 -26.47
N LEU A 236 18.77 5.99 -26.56
CA LEU A 236 19.66 4.98 -25.97
C LEU A 236 21.08 5.07 -26.55
N ILE A 237 21.23 5.26 -27.86
CA ILE A 237 22.54 5.42 -28.50
C ILE A 237 23.25 6.67 -27.96
N LYS A 238 22.53 7.80 -27.91
CA LYS A 238 23.07 9.12 -27.59
C LYS A 238 23.34 9.33 -26.10
N HIS A 239 22.40 8.92 -25.24
CA HIS A 239 22.37 9.22 -23.81
C HIS A 239 22.45 7.98 -22.91
N GLY A 240 22.43 6.77 -23.48
CA GLY A 240 22.37 5.55 -22.68
C GLY A 240 23.60 5.31 -21.80
N ASN A 241 23.34 4.73 -20.64
CA ASN A 241 24.28 4.47 -19.56
C ASN A 241 24.82 3.03 -19.62
N ARG A 242 26.11 2.90 -19.95
CA ARG A 242 26.79 1.59 -20.03
C ARG A 242 27.17 1.03 -18.66
N GLU A 243 27.50 1.90 -17.72
CA GLU A 243 27.88 1.47 -16.37
C GLU A 243 26.68 0.83 -15.66
N LEU A 244 25.50 1.45 -15.77
CA LEU A 244 24.25 0.93 -15.22
C LEU A 244 23.88 -0.42 -15.85
N TYR A 245 24.02 -0.55 -17.17
CA TYR A 245 23.83 -1.83 -17.87
C TYR A 245 24.68 -2.95 -17.27
N LEU A 246 25.97 -2.69 -17.00
CA LEU A 246 26.89 -3.67 -16.44
C LEU A 246 26.54 -4.01 -14.98
N LYS A 247 26.18 -3.00 -14.17
CA LYS A 247 25.78 -3.19 -12.76
C LYS A 247 24.52 -4.05 -12.61
N GLN A 248 23.61 -3.99 -13.57
CA GLN A 248 22.33 -4.71 -13.52
C GLN A 248 22.35 -6.09 -14.19
N GLY A 249 23.53 -6.64 -14.52
CA GLY A 249 23.66 -7.93 -15.21
C GLY A 249 22.92 -9.09 -14.53
N ASP A 250 22.90 -9.13 -13.19
CA ASP A 250 22.22 -10.18 -12.41
C ASP A 250 20.69 -10.13 -12.50
N ILE A 251 20.12 -8.99 -12.90
CA ILE A 251 18.68 -8.80 -13.06
C ILE A 251 18.25 -9.29 -14.45
N ALA A 252 19.06 -9.05 -15.48
CA ALA A 252 18.74 -9.39 -16.86
C ALA A 252 18.37 -10.86 -17.05
N GLY A 253 19.07 -11.79 -16.37
CA GLY A 253 18.79 -13.22 -16.44
C GLY A 253 17.51 -13.68 -15.73
N LYS A 254 16.82 -12.79 -15.01
CA LYS A 254 15.60 -13.08 -14.23
C LYS A 254 14.34 -12.46 -14.83
N LEU A 255 14.46 -11.76 -15.95
CA LEU A 255 13.33 -11.12 -16.62
C LEU A 255 12.53 -12.15 -17.42
N GLU A 256 11.21 -12.02 -17.39
CA GLU A 256 10.33 -12.85 -18.18
C GLU A 256 10.33 -12.34 -19.62
N VAL A 257 10.55 -13.24 -20.59
CA VAL A 257 10.58 -12.89 -22.01
C VAL A 257 9.37 -13.54 -22.66
N GLY A 258 8.36 -12.73 -22.99
CA GLY A 258 7.10 -13.17 -23.58
C GLY A 258 6.36 -12.05 -24.30
N ASP A 259 6.49 -10.82 -23.81
CA ASP A 259 6.03 -9.62 -24.53
C ASP A 259 7.02 -9.25 -25.66
N PRO A 260 6.56 -9.14 -26.92
CA PRO A 260 7.39 -8.69 -28.04
C PRO A 260 8.05 -7.32 -27.83
N GLN A 261 7.38 -6.38 -27.14
CA GLN A 261 7.91 -5.05 -26.84
C GLN A 261 9.08 -5.12 -25.86
N ILE A 262 8.94 -5.91 -24.79
CA ILE A 262 10.02 -6.15 -23.82
C ILE A 262 11.18 -6.87 -24.52
N THR A 263 10.89 -7.85 -25.37
CA THR A 263 11.91 -8.58 -26.13
C THR A 263 12.72 -7.63 -27.02
N ALA A 264 12.07 -6.74 -27.77
CA ALA A 264 12.73 -5.74 -28.59
C ALA A 264 13.58 -4.78 -27.75
N LEU A 265 13.08 -4.36 -26.59
CA LEU A 265 13.80 -3.49 -25.67
C LEU A 265 15.08 -4.15 -25.13
N LEU A 266 15.00 -5.41 -24.68
CA LEU A 266 16.15 -6.17 -24.21
C LEU A 266 17.19 -6.38 -25.32
N GLN A 267 16.75 -6.64 -26.56
CA GLN A 267 17.64 -6.72 -27.72
C GLN A 267 18.38 -5.41 -27.95
N MET A 268 17.71 -4.25 -27.83
CA MET A 268 18.36 -2.94 -27.92
C MET A 268 19.41 -2.77 -26.81
N PHE A 269 19.09 -3.11 -25.56
CA PHE A 269 20.06 -3.03 -24.46
C PHE A 269 21.29 -3.88 -24.72
N HIS A 270 21.10 -5.13 -25.18
CA HIS A 270 22.20 -6.03 -25.46
C HIS A 270 23.00 -5.65 -26.70
N LYS A 271 22.38 -5.01 -27.71
CA LYS A 271 23.03 -4.49 -28.92
C LYS A 271 23.97 -3.34 -28.59
N TYR A 272 23.50 -2.37 -27.79
CA TYR A 272 24.26 -1.16 -27.47
C TYR A 272 25.05 -1.24 -26.16
N LYS A 273 24.81 -2.27 -25.34
CA LYS A 273 25.39 -2.44 -23.98
C LYS A 273 25.14 -1.21 -23.11
N LYS A 274 23.93 -0.66 -23.22
CA LYS A 274 23.47 0.55 -22.54
C LYS A 274 22.02 0.34 -22.09
N VAL A 275 21.63 1.07 -21.05
CA VAL A 275 20.24 1.27 -20.61
C VAL A 275 19.95 2.77 -20.58
N LEU A 276 18.70 3.18 -20.39
CA LEU A 276 18.28 4.58 -20.51
C LEU A 276 17.36 4.99 -19.36
N GLU A 277 17.77 6.02 -18.62
CA GLU A 277 16.98 6.63 -17.54
C GLU A 277 15.83 7.47 -18.11
N GLN A 278 14.72 7.57 -17.39
CA GLN A 278 13.47 8.17 -17.87
C GLN A 278 13.58 9.68 -18.14
N GLU A 279 14.45 10.41 -17.44
CA GLU A 279 14.59 11.87 -17.48
C GLU A 279 14.98 12.39 -18.87
N VAL A 280 15.60 11.56 -19.70
CA VAL A 280 16.00 11.93 -21.08
C VAL A 280 14.82 12.34 -21.96
N PHE A 281 13.59 11.95 -21.59
CA PHE A 281 12.38 12.30 -22.30
C PHE A 281 11.82 13.69 -21.94
N ILE A 282 12.39 14.35 -20.92
CA ILE A 282 12.00 15.71 -20.54
C ILE A 282 12.61 16.69 -21.55
N ARG A 283 11.78 17.27 -22.42
CA ARG A 283 12.21 18.31 -23.37
C ARG A 283 12.13 19.68 -22.71
N LYS A 284 13.29 20.22 -22.31
CA LYS A 284 13.39 21.61 -21.85
C LYS A 284 12.98 22.54 -22.99
N GLN A 285 12.00 23.41 -22.72
CA GLN A 285 11.66 24.52 -23.59
C GLN A 285 12.75 25.60 -23.56
#